data_AF-A0A4Y2WW16-F1
#
_entry.id   AF-A0A4Y2WW16-F1
#
_cell.length_a   1.000
_cell.length_b   1.000
_cell.length_c   1.000
_cell.angle_alpha   90.00
_cell.angle_beta   90.00
_cell.angle_gamma   90.00
#
_symmetry.space_group_name_H-M   'P 1'
#
loop_
_entity.id
_entity.type
_entity.pdbx_description
1 polymer ?
#
loop_
_entity_poly.entity_id
_entity_poly.type
_entity_poly.pdbx_seq_one_letter_code
_entity_poly.pdbx_strand_id
1 'polypeptide(L)'
;MLAYGAAVWCLDPPVRIKRKLNTIQRPFLLALTGAYRTTATSALQVILGISPLYFQLQQEARVTAIRRLIISLPDTLTTLVPGKVKKGETGWPAHPAECLSEEQISLVDGEGISSGTSIYMDGSKTEKGAEAAFCVWSGQNIVYRWFAKLQDYNTVFQAELLALKHATDHSTSLPHQPITILLDNKASVQVAANPRSRNTTTREICKSLITNKHIHIFWIKAHVGSAETRRWTDYQKKLRSLIETNYLLRLRFSF
;
A
#
# COMPACT_ATOMS: atom_id res chain seq x y z
N MET A 1 -22.04 16.82 -1.99
CA MET A 1 -22.54 17.54 -0.78
C MET A 1 -23.00 16.60 0.34
N LEU A 2 -23.76 15.52 0.09
CA LEU A 2 -24.29 14.65 1.18
C LEU A 2 -23.23 14.03 2.10
N ALA A 3 -22.02 13.72 1.60
CA ALA A 3 -20.94 13.13 2.40
C ALA A 3 -20.25 14.13 3.35
N TYR A 4 -20.32 15.44 3.08
CA TYR A 4 -19.53 16.45 3.80
C TYR A 4 -19.85 16.53 5.31
N GLY A 5 -21.08 16.19 5.70
CA GLY A 5 -21.52 16.12 7.10
C GLY A 5 -21.87 14.72 7.59
N ALA A 6 -21.59 13.67 6.81
CA ALA A 6 -22.04 12.31 7.12
C ALA A 6 -21.50 11.80 8.47
N ALA A 7 -20.31 12.25 8.89
CA ALA A 7 -19.72 11.92 10.18
C ALA A 7 -20.59 12.31 11.39
N VAL A 8 -21.49 13.29 11.24
CA VAL A 8 -22.34 13.79 12.32
C VAL A 8 -23.63 12.98 12.48
N TRP A 9 -24.22 12.52 11.37
CA TRP A 9 -25.59 11.95 11.37
C TRP A 9 -25.70 10.55 10.74
N CYS A 10 -24.64 10.05 10.11
CA CYS A 10 -24.66 8.79 9.34
C CYS A 10 -23.70 7.72 9.90
N LEU A 11 -23.20 7.87 11.13
CA LEU A 11 -22.47 6.80 11.82
C LEU A 11 -23.38 5.59 12.08
N ASP A 12 -24.57 5.84 12.63
CA ASP A 12 -25.63 4.86 12.84
C ASP A 12 -26.98 5.38 12.34
N PRO A 13 -27.21 5.38 11.01
CA PRO A 13 -28.39 6.02 10.44
C PRO A 13 -29.67 5.25 10.80
N PRO A 14 -30.72 5.92 11.33
CA PRO A 14 -31.98 5.26 11.62
C PRO A 14 -32.66 4.80 10.33
N VAL A 15 -33.57 3.83 10.45
CA VAL A 15 -34.28 3.22 9.31
C VAL A 15 -34.93 4.28 8.39
N ARG A 16 -35.46 5.37 8.96
CA ARG A 16 -36.05 6.48 8.22
C ARG A 16 -35.04 7.14 7.25
N ILE A 17 -33.80 7.32 7.68
CA ILE A 17 -32.73 7.91 6.87
C ILE A 17 -32.27 6.93 5.79
N LYS A 18 -32.11 5.64 6.13
CA LYS A 18 -31.80 4.58 5.15
C LYS A 18 -32.84 4.54 4.02
N ARG A 19 -34.13 4.62 4.36
CA ARG A 19 -35.23 4.68 3.37
C ARG A 19 -35.13 5.92 2.49
N LYS A 20 -34.92 7.11 3.06
CA LYS A 20 -34.74 8.35 2.29
C LYS A 20 -33.56 8.26 1.30
N LEU A 21 -32.43 7.70 1.73
CA LEU A 21 -31.26 7.53 0.87
C LEU A 21 -31.53 6.55 -0.27
N ASN A 22 -32.29 5.48 -0.03
CA ASN A 22 -32.74 4.58 -1.11
C ASN A 22 -33.66 5.29 -2.10
N THR A 23 -34.56 6.17 -1.63
CA THR A 23 -35.39 6.99 -2.54
C THR A 23 -34.55 7.92 -3.41
N ILE A 24 -33.44 8.46 -2.89
CA ILE A 24 -32.51 9.29 -3.66
C ILE A 24 -31.75 8.45 -4.70
N GLN A 25 -31.27 7.25 -4.33
CA GLN A 25 -30.48 6.40 -5.23
C GLN A 25 -31.32 5.75 -6.33
N ARG A 26 -32.58 5.41 -6.03
CA ARG A 26 -33.45 4.60 -6.90
C ARG A 26 -33.65 5.15 -8.32
N PRO A 27 -33.92 6.44 -8.55
CA PRO A 27 -34.07 6.98 -9.90
C PRO A 27 -32.84 6.73 -10.79
N PHE A 28 -31.64 6.83 -10.24
CA PHE A 28 -30.39 6.56 -10.96
C PHE A 28 -30.28 5.08 -11.35
N LEU A 29 -30.65 4.17 -10.44
CA LEU A 29 -30.61 2.73 -10.72
C LEU A 29 -31.64 2.32 -11.78
N LEU A 30 -32.83 2.93 -11.76
CA LEU A 30 -33.85 2.71 -12.79
C LEU A 30 -33.41 3.27 -14.15
N ALA A 31 -32.79 4.45 -14.17
CA ALA A 31 -32.26 5.03 -15.41
C ALA A 31 -31.15 4.17 -16.03
N LEU A 32 -30.28 3.58 -15.21
CA LEU A 32 -29.19 2.71 -15.67
C LEU A 32 -29.69 1.35 -16.20
N THR A 33 -30.73 0.79 -15.58
CA THR A 33 -31.24 -0.56 -15.93
C THR A 33 -32.38 -0.54 -16.94
N GLY A 34 -33.10 0.57 -17.08
CA GLY A 34 -34.35 0.64 -17.83
C GLY A 34 -35.49 -0.20 -17.22
N ALA A 35 -35.33 -0.69 -15.99
CA ALA A 35 -36.29 -1.60 -15.35
C ALA A 35 -37.61 -0.90 -15.01
N TYR A 36 -38.68 -1.69 -14.83
CA TYR A 36 -39.99 -1.17 -14.42
C TYR A 36 -39.91 -0.40 -13.10
N ARG A 37 -40.75 0.63 -12.95
CA ARG A 37 -40.86 1.44 -11.74
C ARG A 37 -41.23 0.64 -10.48
N THR A 38 -41.75 -0.57 -10.62
CA THR A 38 -42.11 -1.49 -9.53
C THR A 38 -40.96 -2.40 -9.09
N THR A 39 -39.86 -2.46 -9.85
CA THR A 39 -38.72 -3.34 -9.54
C THR A 39 -38.09 -2.98 -8.19
N ALA A 40 -37.81 -3.96 -7.34
CA ALA A 40 -37.24 -3.71 -6.01
C ALA A 40 -35.87 -3.02 -6.09
N THR A 41 -35.62 -1.99 -5.27
CA THR A 41 -34.32 -1.26 -5.27
C THR A 41 -33.15 -2.17 -4.93
N SER A 42 -33.34 -3.11 -4.00
CA SER A 42 -32.33 -4.10 -3.61
C SER A 42 -31.92 -4.99 -4.79
N ALA A 43 -32.87 -5.42 -5.62
CA ALA A 43 -32.57 -6.19 -6.82
C ALA A 43 -31.72 -5.38 -7.82
N LEU A 44 -32.06 -4.10 -8.02
CA LEU A 44 -31.30 -3.21 -8.91
C LEU A 44 -29.85 -2.99 -8.41
N GLN A 45 -29.68 -2.84 -7.09
CA GLN A 45 -28.36 -2.70 -6.46
C GLN A 45 -27.49 -3.95 -6.69
N VAL A 46 -28.07 -5.14 -6.52
CA VAL A 46 -27.35 -6.41 -6.74
C VAL A 46 -26.98 -6.60 -8.20
N ILE A 47 -27.92 -6.38 -9.14
CA ILE A 47 -27.69 -6.55 -10.58
C ILE A 47 -26.60 -5.60 -11.09
N LEU A 48 -26.60 -4.35 -10.63
CA LEU A 48 -25.58 -3.36 -11.02
C LEU A 48 -24.27 -3.46 -10.22
N GLY A 49 -24.22 -4.29 -9.16
CA GLY A 49 -23.10 -4.31 -8.22
C GLY A 49 -22.89 -2.97 -7.49
N ILE A 50 -23.94 -2.15 -7.37
CA ILE A 50 -23.86 -0.84 -6.71
C ILE A 50 -24.36 -0.97 -5.27
N SER A 51 -23.48 -0.67 -4.31
CA SER A 51 -23.82 -0.70 -2.89
C SER A 51 -24.91 0.34 -2.54
N PRO A 52 -25.82 0.03 -1.57
CA PRO A 52 -26.74 1.01 -1.04
C PRO A 52 -26.07 2.30 -0.58
N LEU A 53 -26.65 3.44 -0.95
CA LEU A 53 -26.07 4.77 -0.68
C LEU A 53 -25.77 5.01 0.82
N TYR A 54 -26.58 4.47 1.72
CA TYR A 54 -26.35 4.63 3.15
C TYR A 54 -25.10 3.89 3.65
N PHE A 55 -24.71 2.75 3.04
CA PHE A 55 -23.47 2.07 3.40
C PHE A 55 -22.25 2.89 2.97
N GLN A 56 -22.31 3.50 1.78
CA GLN A 56 -21.24 4.40 1.31
C GLN A 56 -21.08 5.61 2.22
N LEU A 57 -22.19 6.26 2.59
CA LEU A 57 -22.16 7.41 3.51
C LEU A 57 -21.71 7.01 4.92
N GLN A 58 -22.10 5.84 5.41
CA GLN A 58 -21.64 5.31 6.69
C GLN A 58 -20.14 5.02 6.67
N GLN A 59 -19.62 4.45 5.57
CA GLN A 59 -18.18 4.25 5.40
C GLN A 59 -17.41 5.58 5.41
N GLU A 60 -17.86 6.58 4.64
CA GLU A 60 -17.27 7.91 4.63
C GLU A 60 -17.35 8.62 5.99
N ALA A 61 -18.47 8.46 6.70
CA ALA A 61 -18.66 8.95 8.06
C ALA A 61 -17.64 8.36 9.02
N ARG A 62 -17.43 7.04 8.98
CA ARG A 62 -16.44 6.33 9.81
C ARG A 62 -15.01 6.72 9.46
N VAL A 63 -14.67 6.80 8.18
CA VAL A 63 -13.34 7.24 7.72
C VAL A 63 -13.06 8.67 8.21
N THR A 64 -14.04 9.56 8.11
CA THR A 64 -13.94 10.95 8.57
C THR A 64 -13.82 11.03 10.09
N ALA A 65 -14.63 10.28 10.83
CA ALA A 65 -14.58 10.23 12.29
C ALA A 65 -13.20 9.78 12.78
N ILE A 66 -12.63 8.75 12.16
CA ILE A 66 -11.32 8.21 12.54
C ILE A 66 -10.19 9.16 12.11
N ARG A 67 -10.15 9.58 10.83
CA ARG A 67 -9.00 10.32 10.27
C ARG A 67 -8.99 11.80 10.62
N ARG A 68 -10.15 12.44 10.72
CA ARG A 68 -10.27 13.89 10.97
C ARG A 68 -10.67 14.19 12.40
N LEU A 69 -11.65 13.49 12.94
CA LEU A 69 -12.16 13.75 14.29
C LEU A 69 -11.41 12.97 15.39
N ILE A 70 -10.57 11.99 15.01
CA ILE A 70 -9.78 11.17 15.94
C ILE A 70 -10.68 10.43 16.94
N ILE A 71 -11.85 9.99 16.49
CA ILE A 71 -12.81 9.24 17.30
C ILE A 71 -12.53 7.75 17.13
N SER A 72 -12.34 7.04 18.24
CA SER A 72 -12.32 5.57 18.27
C SER A 72 -13.74 5.02 18.13
N LEU A 73 -13.98 4.27 17.06
CA LEU A 73 -15.27 3.63 16.81
C LEU A 73 -15.21 2.15 17.25
N PRO A 74 -16.11 1.69 18.12
CA PRO A 74 -16.30 0.28 18.37
C PRO A 74 -17.12 -0.30 17.21
N ASP A 75 -16.57 -1.27 16.47
CA ASP A 75 -17.41 -2.16 15.68
C ASP A 75 -16.72 -3.51 15.42
N THR A 76 -17.31 -4.53 16.03
CA THR A 76 -17.33 -6.00 15.86
C THR A 76 -16.32 -6.80 15.03
N LEU A 77 -15.35 -6.23 14.30
CA LEU A 77 -14.32 -7.04 13.59
C LEU A 77 -12.87 -6.61 13.79
N THR A 78 -12.61 -5.37 14.24
CA THR A 78 -11.29 -4.97 14.77
C THR A 78 -11.43 -3.55 15.30
N THR A 79 -11.07 -3.30 16.56
CA THR A 79 -11.01 -1.93 17.08
C THR A 79 -9.99 -1.13 16.27
N LEU A 80 -10.48 -0.34 15.30
CA LEU A 80 -9.66 0.60 14.54
C LEU A 80 -9.32 1.77 15.45
N VAL A 81 -8.23 1.62 16.21
CA VAL A 81 -7.69 2.68 17.05
C VAL A 81 -7.19 3.81 16.13
N PRO A 82 -7.59 5.08 16.35
CA PRO A 82 -7.17 6.21 15.52
C PRO A 82 -5.65 6.31 15.32
N GLY A 83 -4.85 5.91 16.32
CA GLY A 83 -3.38 5.89 16.23
C GLY A 83 -2.80 4.82 15.29
N LYS A 84 -3.54 3.77 14.93
CA LYS A 84 -3.11 2.73 13.98
C LYS A 84 -3.43 3.10 12.53
N VAL A 85 -4.23 4.14 12.30
CA VAL A 85 -4.66 4.56 10.97
C VAL A 85 -3.73 5.65 10.47
N LYS A 86 -3.05 5.40 9.35
CA LYS A 86 -2.17 6.39 8.73
C LYS A 86 -2.97 7.67 8.43
N LYS A 87 -2.55 8.79 9.02
CA LYS A 87 -3.07 10.11 8.67
C LYS A 87 -2.58 10.47 7.27
N GLY A 88 -3.46 11.03 6.46
CA GLY A 88 -3.04 11.63 5.20
C GLY A 88 -2.47 13.01 5.47
N GLU A 89 -1.33 13.34 4.88
CA GLU A 89 -0.79 14.71 4.98
C GLU A 89 -1.57 15.67 4.08
N THR A 90 -1.74 16.88 4.58
CA THR A 90 -2.37 18.01 3.88
C THR A 90 -1.34 19.10 3.67
N GLY A 91 -1.37 19.75 2.51
CA GLY A 91 -0.40 20.77 2.12
C GLY A 91 0.87 20.18 1.49
N TRP A 92 1.58 21.01 0.73
CA TRP A 92 2.84 20.67 0.08
C TRP A 92 3.98 21.41 0.77
N PRO A 93 4.84 20.72 1.54
CA PRO A 93 5.95 21.39 2.24
C PRO A 93 7.16 21.65 1.34
N ALA A 94 7.28 20.94 0.21
CA ALA A 94 8.43 21.01 -0.69
C ALA A 94 8.13 21.85 -1.93
N HIS A 95 9.13 22.60 -2.41
CA HIS A 95 9.02 23.40 -3.64
C HIS A 95 8.84 22.48 -4.87
N PRO A 96 8.08 22.85 -5.91
CA PRO A 96 7.89 22.01 -7.10
C PRO A 96 9.16 21.56 -7.83
N ALA A 97 10.27 22.26 -7.60
CA ALA A 97 11.59 21.90 -8.15
C ALA A 97 12.33 20.82 -7.34
N GLU A 98 11.86 20.47 -6.14
CA GLU A 98 12.39 19.35 -5.35
C GLU A 98 11.80 18.04 -5.89
N CYS A 99 12.45 17.50 -6.91
CA CYS A 99 12.13 16.21 -7.50
C CYS A 99 13.35 15.28 -7.52
N LEU A 100 13.08 14.01 -7.78
CA LEU A 100 14.12 13.01 -7.95
C LEU A 100 14.83 13.22 -9.29
N SER A 101 16.14 12.96 -9.33
CA SER A 101 16.85 12.95 -10.61
C SER A 101 16.33 11.80 -11.45
N GLU A 102 16.25 11.98 -12.77
CA GLU A 102 15.87 10.92 -13.72
C GLU A 102 16.80 9.71 -13.62
N GLU A 103 18.05 9.91 -13.19
CA GLU A 103 19.04 8.84 -13.00
C GLU A 103 18.80 8.01 -11.72
N GLN A 104 18.02 8.53 -10.76
CA GLN A 104 17.72 7.83 -9.50
C GLN A 104 16.54 6.87 -9.61
N ILE A 105 15.70 7.00 -10.63
CA ILE A 105 14.56 6.12 -10.84
C ILE A 105 14.54 5.63 -12.27
N SER A 106 14.64 4.32 -12.43
CA SER A 106 14.51 3.68 -13.72
C SER A 106 13.32 2.72 -13.72
N LEU A 107 12.51 2.87 -14.77
CA LEU A 107 11.43 1.93 -15.13
C LEU A 107 11.85 1.02 -16.30
N VAL A 108 13.11 1.09 -16.73
CA VAL A 108 13.67 0.32 -17.83
C VAL A 108 14.35 -0.92 -17.25
N ASP A 109 14.07 -2.08 -17.85
CA ASP A 109 14.52 -3.38 -17.36
C ASP A 109 16.04 -3.53 -17.54
N GLY A 110 16.78 -3.60 -16.43
CA GLY A 110 18.18 -4.06 -16.40
C GLY A 110 19.25 -3.11 -16.95
N GLU A 111 18.95 -1.82 -17.15
CA GLU A 111 19.96 -0.85 -17.59
C GLU A 111 20.52 -0.08 -16.38
N GLY A 112 21.81 -0.28 -16.06
CA GLY A 112 22.53 0.53 -15.08
C GLY A 112 22.72 -0.06 -13.67
N ILE A 113 22.59 -1.38 -13.47
CA ILE A 113 22.95 -2.01 -12.18
C ILE A 113 24.46 -1.92 -11.98
N SER A 114 24.90 -0.89 -11.24
CA SER A 114 26.31 -0.74 -10.88
C SER A 114 26.77 -1.87 -9.96
N SER A 115 28.05 -2.24 -10.07
CA SER A 115 28.76 -3.15 -9.17
C SER A 115 28.85 -2.55 -7.76
N GLY A 116 27.76 -2.61 -7.00
CA GLY A 116 27.61 -2.00 -5.69
C GLY A 116 26.70 -2.80 -4.76
N THR A 117 26.22 -2.14 -3.70
CA THR A 117 25.29 -2.76 -2.75
C THR A 117 23.89 -2.78 -3.35
N SER A 118 23.30 -3.96 -3.48
CA SER A 118 21.94 -4.11 -4.03
C SER A 118 20.96 -4.53 -2.95
N ILE A 119 19.79 -3.91 -2.91
CA ILE A 119 18.71 -4.25 -2.00
C ILE A 119 17.56 -4.84 -2.79
N TYR A 120 17.14 -6.03 -2.39
CA TYR A 120 15.99 -6.72 -2.97
C TYR A 120 14.89 -6.75 -1.94
N MET A 121 13.67 -6.54 -2.38
CA MET A 121 12.50 -6.53 -1.51
C MET A 121 11.34 -7.26 -2.16
N ASP A 122 10.52 -7.84 -1.30
CA ASP A 122 9.35 -8.61 -1.69
C ASP A 122 8.23 -8.36 -0.68
N GLY A 123 7.01 -8.36 -1.18
CA GLY A 123 5.79 -8.33 -0.39
C GLY A 123 4.97 -9.55 -0.74
N SER A 124 4.55 -10.30 0.27
CA SER A 124 3.67 -11.45 0.07
C SER A 124 2.37 -11.27 0.83
N LYS A 125 1.34 -12.02 0.42
CA LYS A 125 0.10 -12.13 1.18
C LYS A 125 -0.37 -13.58 1.17
N THR A 126 -0.62 -14.09 2.36
CA THR A 126 -1.23 -15.40 2.59
C THR A 126 -2.56 -15.22 3.32
N GLU A 127 -3.30 -16.31 3.52
CA GLU A 127 -4.50 -16.30 4.38
C GLU A 127 -4.19 -15.84 5.81
N LYS A 128 -2.95 -16.04 6.27
CA LYS A 128 -2.47 -15.67 7.61
C LYS A 128 -1.92 -14.24 7.69
N GLY A 129 -2.10 -13.44 6.64
CA GLY A 129 -1.76 -12.03 6.58
C GLY A 129 -0.68 -11.66 5.56
N ALA A 130 -0.38 -10.36 5.50
CA ALA A 130 0.60 -9.79 4.58
C ALA A 130 1.98 -9.69 5.22
N GLU A 131 3.03 -9.86 4.44
CA GLU A 131 4.42 -9.89 4.93
C GLU A 131 5.30 -9.05 4.02
N ALA A 132 6.22 -8.32 4.65
CA ALA A 132 7.17 -7.44 4.00
C ALA A 132 8.57 -7.96 4.31
N ALA A 133 9.45 -8.02 3.31
CA ALA A 133 10.83 -8.41 3.52
C ALA A 133 11.77 -7.65 2.58
N PHE A 134 13.01 -7.44 3.04
CA PHE A 134 14.11 -7.02 2.18
C PHE A 134 15.43 -7.65 2.62
N CYS A 135 16.38 -7.73 1.69
CA CYS A 135 17.74 -8.17 1.96
C CYS A 135 18.75 -7.31 1.22
N VAL A 136 19.92 -7.18 1.82
CA VAL A 136 21.03 -6.39 1.29
C VAL A 136 22.10 -7.34 0.82
N TRP A 137 22.56 -7.11 -0.40
CA TRP A 137 23.59 -7.87 -1.07
C TRP A 137 24.82 -7.02 -1.26
N SER A 138 25.97 -7.59 -0.93
CA SER A 138 27.27 -7.06 -1.28
C SER A 138 28.01 -8.15 -2.06
N GLY A 139 28.22 -7.91 -3.36
CA GLY A 139 28.75 -8.92 -4.28
C GLY A 139 27.81 -10.12 -4.42
N GLN A 140 28.26 -11.31 -3.99
CA GLN A 140 27.50 -12.57 -4.08
C GLN A 140 26.92 -13.04 -2.74
N ASN A 141 27.04 -12.23 -1.68
CA ASN A 141 26.63 -12.62 -0.33
C ASN A 141 25.53 -11.70 0.21
N ILE A 142 24.60 -12.30 0.97
CA ILE A 142 23.61 -11.56 1.73
C ILE A 142 24.27 -11.09 3.02
N VAL A 143 24.40 -9.77 3.18
CA VAL A 143 25.01 -9.16 4.36
C VAL A 143 23.98 -8.75 5.41
N TYR A 144 22.73 -8.51 5.00
CA TYR A 144 21.65 -8.13 5.90
C TYR A 144 20.29 -8.61 5.42
N ARG A 145 19.38 -8.88 6.36
CA ARG A 145 18.01 -9.34 6.11
C ARG A 145 17.05 -8.68 7.09
N TRP A 146 15.89 -8.32 6.60
CA TRP A 146 14.79 -7.78 7.41
C TRP A 146 13.46 -8.37 6.94
N PHE A 147 12.58 -8.63 7.90
CA PHE A 147 11.23 -9.11 7.64
C PHE A 147 10.26 -8.56 8.68
N ALA A 148 9.01 -8.34 8.28
CA ALA A 148 7.92 -7.96 9.15
C ALA A 148 6.61 -8.59 8.69
N LYS A 149 5.82 -9.06 9.66
CA LYS A 149 4.45 -9.52 9.45
C LYS A 149 3.49 -8.37 9.74
N LEU A 150 2.60 -8.08 8.80
CA LEU A 150 1.52 -7.10 8.93
C LEU A 150 0.23 -7.81 9.37
N GLN A 151 -0.83 -7.03 9.60
CA GLN A 151 -2.13 -7.58 9.99
C GLN A 151 -2.84 -8.20 8.79
N ASP A 152 -3.82 -9.07 9.04
CA ASP A 152 -4.46 -9.88 8.00
C ASP A 152 -5.21 -9.05 6.95
N TYR A 153 -5.69 -7.87 7.37
CA TYR A 153 -6.38 -6.91 6.52
C TYR A 153 -5.42 -6.08 5.64
N ASN A 154 -4.10 -6.18 5.81
CA ASN A 154 -3.15 -5.44 5.00
C ASN A 154 -3.05 -6.04 3.57
N THR A 155 -2.68 -5.20 2.61
CA THR A 155 -2.49 -5.62 1.20
C THR A 155 -1.02 -5.92 0.91
N VAL A 156 -0.76 -6.70 -0.15
CA VAL A 156 0.61 -6.93 -0.67
C VAL A 156 1.32 -5.60 -0.90
N PHE A 157 0.65 -4.65 -1.57
CA PHE A 157 1.20 -3.33 -1.82
C PHE A 157 1.56 -2.55 -0.54
N GLN A 158 0.79 -2.68 0.54
CA GLN A 158 1.16 -2.07 1.82
C GLN A 158 2.41 -2.71 2.44
N ALA A 159 2.58 -4.01 2.24
CA ALA A 159 3.76 -4.74 2.69
C ALA A 159 5.00 -4.33 1.88
N GLU A 160 4.90 -4.29 0.55
CA GLU A 160 5.99 -3.80 -0.30
C GLU A 160 6.38 -2.35 0.01
N LEU A 161 5.39 -1.47 0.21
CA LEU A 161 5.66 -0.08 0.57
C LEU A 161 6.36 0.04 1.94
N LEU A 162 6.04 -0.86 2.87
CA LEU A 162 6.73 -0.94 4.16
C LEU A 162 8.18 -1.43 3.99
N ALA A 163 8.39 -2.48 3.20
CA ALA A 163 9.73 -2.96 2.86
C ALA A 163 10.56 -1.86 2.21
N LEU A 164 9.98 -1.10 1.27
CA LEU A 164 10.64 0.03 0.62
C LEU A 164 11.05 1.12 1.60
N LYS A 165 10.15 1.47 2.53
CA LYS A 165 10.44 2.46 3.56
C LYS A 165 11.64 2.04 4.41
N HIS A 166 11.63 0.81 4.90
CA HIS A 166 12.74 0.31 5.73
C HIS A 166 14.03 0.09 4.94
N ALA A 167 13.95 -0.34 3.68
CA ALA A 167 15.09 -0.42 2.79
C ALA A 167 15.72 0.96 2.55
N THR A 168 14.89 1.98 2.33
CA THR A 168 15.36 3.36 2.14
C THR A 168 16.02 3.88 3.42
N ASP A 169 15.39 3.71 4.59
CA ASP A 169 15.97 4.10 5.88
C ASP A 169 17.32 3.40 6.11
N HIS A 170 17.40 2.09 5.84
CA HIS A 170 18.63 1.33 5.97
C HIS A 170 19.72 1.87 5.03
N SER A 171 19.37 2.17 3.78
CA SER A 171 20.30 2.77 2.81
C SER A 171 20.85 4.11 3.27
N THR A 172 20.04 4.94 3.93
CA THR A 172 20.53 6.23 4.47
C THR A 172 21.57 6.09 5.59
N SER A 173 21.62 4.92 6.25
CA SER A 173 22.60 4.61 7.31
C SER A 173 23.89 3.98 6.79
N LEU A 174 23.92 3.59 5.51
CA LEU A 174 25.10 3.00 4.87
C LEU A 174 26.06 4.10 4.38
N PRO A 175 27.36 3.76 4.16
CA PRO A 175 28.31 4.70 3.58
C PRO A 175 27.81 5.22 2.22
N HIS A 176 28.27 6.41 1.80
CA HIS A 176 27.93 7.05 0.51
C HIS A 176 28.50 6.31 -0.73
N GLN A 177 28.20 5.02 -0.83
CA GLN A 177 28.39 4.21 -2.03
C GLN A 177 27.07 4.13 -2.80
N PRO A 178 27.11 3.84 -4.11
CA PRO A 178 25.91 3.64 -4.89
C PRO A 178 25.10 2.46 -4.34
N ILE A 179 23.84 2.70 -4.00
CA ILE A 179 22.92 1.67 -3.52
C ILE A 179 21.77 1.54 -4.51
N THR A 180 21.50 0.31 -4.95
CA THR A 180 20.45 0.01 -5.91
C THR A 180 19.34 -0.78 -5.22
N ILE A 181 18.17 -0.19 -5.07
CA ILE A 181 16.95 -0.87 -4.58
C ILE A 181 16.17 -1.39 -5.77
N LEU A 182 15.86 -2.68 -5.75
CA LEU A 182 15.24 -3.41 -6.85
C LEU A 182 13.81 -3.82 -6.50
N LEU A 183 12.87 -3.42 -7.37
CA LEU A 183 11.43 -3.60 -7.19
C LEU A 183 10.84 -4.38 -8.37
N ASP A 184 9.98 -5.35 -8.12
CA ASP A 184 9.17 -6.01 -9.16
C ASP A 184 7.84 -5.30 -9.44
N ASN A 185 7.37 -4.48 -8.50
CA ASN A 185 6.14 -3.72 -8.65
C ASN A 185 6.37 -2.28 -9.14
N LYS A 186 5.91 -2.00 -10.36
CA LYS A 186 5.92 -0.64 -10.94
C LYS A 186 5.18 0.38 -10.08
N ALA A 187 4.10 -0.01 -9.38
CA ALA A 187 3.35 0.90 -8.53
C ALA A 187 4.22 1.41 -7.37
N SER A 188 5.04 0.55 -6.77
CA SER A 188 5.96 0.91 -5.68
C SER A 188 7.05 1.88 -6.15
N VAL A 189 7.55 1.72 -7.39
CA VAL A 189 8.49 2.66 -8.03
C VAL A 189 7.83 4.03 -8.25
N GLN A 190 6.62 4.05 -8.82
CA GLN A 190 5.88 5.29 -9.06
C GLN A 190 5.54 6.04 -7.77
N VAL A 191 5.28 5.30 -6.69
CA VAL A 191 5.03 5.86 -5.36
C VAL A 191 6.28 6.55 -4.85
N ALA A 192 7.44 5.92 -4.96
CA ALA A 192 8.73 6.52 -4.61
C ALA A 192 9.05 7.77 -5.46
N ALA A 193 8.55 7.82 -6.69
CA ALA A 193 8.69 8.96 -7.60
C ALA A 193 7.75 10.13 -7.31
N ASN A 194 6.76 9.96 -6.41
CA ASN A 194 5.64 10.90 -6.27
C ASN A 194 5.72 11.76 -4.98
N PRO A 195 6.37 12.94 -5.01
CA PRO A 195 6.45 13.84 -3.86
C PRO A 195 5.08 14.43 -3.46
N ARG A 196 4.07 14.33 -4.34
CA ARG A 196 2.71 14.86 -4.11
C ARG A 196 1.78 13.85 -3.46
N SER A 197 2.25 12.66 -3.12
CA SER A 197 1.43 11.65 -2.44
C SER A 197 0.84 12.20 -1.14
N ARG A 198 -0.40 11.80 -0.82
CA ARG A 198 -1.05 12.11 0.46
C ARG A 198 -0.63 11.16 1.59
N ASN A 199 0.09 10.09 1.24
CA ASN A 199 0.55 9.08 2.19
C ASN A 199 1.87 9.54 2.83
N THR A 200 1.90 9.62 4.16
CA THR A 200 3.08 10.01 4.96
C THR A 200 4.30 9.17 4.61
N THR A 201 4.15 7.84 4.57
CA THR A 201 5.21 6.89 4.26
C THR A 201 5.80 7.15 2.87
N THR A 202 4.95 7.47 1.89
CA THR A 202 5.43 7.81 0.54
C THR A 202 6.25 9.09 0.55
N ARG A 203 5.80 10.13 1.28
CA ARG A 203 6.54 11.39 1.38
C ARG A 203 7.88 11.22 2.07
N GLU A 204 7.94 10.42 3.13
CA GLU A 204 9.19 10.05 3.80
C GLU A 204 10.16 9.38 2.83
N ILE A 205 9.69 8.37 2.07
CA ILE A 205 10.51 7.71 1.04
C ILE A 205 11.01 8.72 0.01
N CYS A 206 10.12 9.53 -0.59
CA CYS A 206 10.51 10.54 -1.58
C CYS A 206 11.56 11.50 -1.01
N LYS A 207 11.36 12.00 0.21
CA LYS A 207 12.28 12.94 0.86
C LYS A 207 13.65 12.31 1.07
N SER A 208 13.69 11.08 1.60
CA SER A 208 14.94 10.35 1.80
C SER A 208 15.70 10.14 0.48
N LEU A 209 15.00 9.83 -0.61
CA LEU A 209 15.62 9.66 -1.93
C LEU A 209 16.10 10.99 -2.53
N ILE A 210 15.36 12.10 -2.33
CA ILE A 210 15.77 13.43 -2.81
C ILE A 210 17.04 13.88 -2.09
N THR A 211 17.13 13.67 -0.77
CA THR A 211 18.31 14.02 0.04
C THR A 211 19.52 13.13 -0.28
N ASN A 212 19.30 11.86 -0.64
CA ASN A 212 20.37 10.88 -0.84
C ASN A 212 20.50 10.48 -2.30
N LYS A 213 21.28 11.27 -3.06
CA LYS A 213 21.48 11.08 -4.52
C LYS A 213 22.15 9.76 -4.93
N HIS A 214 22.82 9.09 -3.99
CA HIS A 214 23.48 7.79 -4.20
C HIS A 214 22.53 6.59 -4.10
N ILE A 215 21.26 6.81 -3.73
CA ILE A 215 20.24 5.76 -3.69
C ILE A 215 19.45 5.80 -5.00
N HIS A 216 19.43 4.67 -5.69
CA HIS A 216 18.72 4.47 -6.95
C HIS A 216 17.65 3.39 -6.79
N ILE A 217 16.51 3.58 -7.42
CA ILE A 217 15.41 2.61 -7.48
C ILE A 217 15.25 2.15 -8.92
N PHE A 218 15.30 0.83 -9.12
CA PHE A 218 15.08 0.21 -10.42
C PHE A 218 13.89 -0.73 -10.36
N TRP A 219 13.06 -0.65 -11.39
CA TRP A 219 12.09 -1.69 -11.67
C TRP A 219 12.76 -2.86 -12.39
N ILE A 220 12.52 -4.07 -11.92
CA ILE A 220 12.93 -5.31 -12.59
C ILE A 220 11.70 -6.09 -12.97
N LYS A 221 11.69 -6.60 -14.21
CA LYS A 221 10.61 -7.47 -14.64
C LYS A 221 10.76 -8.85 -14.02
N ALA A 222 9.74 -9.29 -13.29
CA ALA A 222 9.65 -10.66 -12.83
C ALA A 222 9.59 -11.64 -14.02
N HIS A 223 10.36 -12.72 -13.95
CA HIS A 223 10.28 -13.91 -14.83
C HIS A 223 10.70 -13.80 -16.31
N VAL A 224 11.47 -12.79 -16.72
CA VAL A 224 12.06 -12.71 -18.08
C VAL A 224 13.53 -13.07 -18.07
N GLY A 225 14.01 -13.97 -18.94
CA GLY A 225 15.28 -14.70 -18.82
C GLY A 225 16.63 -13.95 -18.89
N SER A 226 16.74 -12.67 -18.51
CA SER A 226 18.02 -11.98 -18.37
C SER A 226 18.84 -12.54 -17.20
N ALA A 227 20.17 -12.34 -17.18
CA ALA A 227 21.04 -12.83 -16.12
C ALA A 227 20.67 -12.25 -14.73
N GLU A 228 20.19 -11.01 -14.71
CA GLU A 228 19.74 -10.31 -13.51
C GLU A 228 18.42 -10.86 -13.02
N THR A 229 17.49 -11.15 -13.92
CA THR A 229 16.22 -11.78 -13.56
C THR A 229 16.40 -13.23 -13.14
N ARG A 230 17.38 -13.98 -13.67
CA ARG A 230 17.73 -15.32 -13.16
C ARG A 230 18.22 -15.26 -11.72
N ARG A 231 19.14 -14.33 -11.43
CA ARG A 231 19.54 -13.99 -10.06
C ARG A 231 18.32 -13.64 -9.22
N TRP A 232 17.44 -12.76 -9.70
CA TRP A 232 16.18 -12.38 -9.07
C TRP A 232 15.24 -13.56 -8.78
N THR A 233 15.09 -14.51 -9.70
CA THR A 233 14.25 -15.70 -9.50
C THR A 233 14.85 -16.67 -8.47
N ASP A 234 16.17 -16.86 -8.47
CA ASP A 234 16.85 -17.61 -7.42
C ASP A 234 16.77 -16.88 -6.07
N TYR A 235 16.74 -15.54 -6.09
CA TYR A 235 16.53 -14.71 -4.91
C TYR A 235 15.12 -14.84 -4.36
N GLN A 236 14.06 -14.72 -5.18
CA GLN A 236 12.69 -14.95 -4.72
C GLN A 236 12.52 -16.34 -4.12
N LYS A 237 13.14 -17.36 -4.71
CA LYS A 237 13.15 -18.72 -4.14
C LYS A 237 13.88 -18.77 -2.80
N LYS A 238 15.06 -18.15 -2.67
CA LYS A 238 15.80 -18.06 -1.39
C LYS A 238 15.05 -17.25 -0.34
N LEU A 239 14.46 -16.12 -0.71
CA LEU A 239 13.73 -15.24 0.19
C LEU A 239 12.44 -15.92 0.68
N ARG A 240 11.67 -16.53 -0.23
CA ARG A 240 10.48 -17.33 0.14
C ARG A 240 10.86 -18.53 1.00
N SER A 241 11.90 -19.28 0.62
CA SER A 241 12.40 -20.40 1.42
C SER A 241 12.86 -19.96 2.81
N LEU A 242 13.50 -18.79 2.94
CA LEU A 242 13.91 -18.19 4.22
C LEU A 242 12.73 -17.69 5.05
N ILE A 243 11.68 -17.17 4.42
CA ILE A 243 10.43 -16.78 5.07
C ILE A 243 9.71 -18.04 5.59
N GLU A 244 9.61 -19.09 4.77
CA GLU A 244 8.98 -20.38 5.11
C GLU A 244 9.76 -21.13 6.23
N THR A 245 11.09 -21.17 6.17
CA THR A 245 11.91 -21.82 7.22
C THR A 245 11.87 -21.07 8.55
N ASN A 246 11.81 -19.73 8.54
CA ASN A 246 11.59 -18.97 9.78
C ASN A 246 10.14 -19.12 10.30
N TYR A 247 9.16 -19.35 9.42
CA TYR A 247 7.80 -19.74 9.81
C TYR A 247 7.79 -21.04 10.62
N LEU A 248 8.54 -22.05 10.14
CA LEU A 248 8.69 -23.34 10.80
C LEU A 248 9.49 -23.25 12.10
N LEU A 249 10.51 -22.38 12.17
CA LEU A 249 11.28 -22.15 13.39
C LEU A 249 10.48 -21.39 14.46
N ARG A 250 9.67 -20.37 14.10
CA ARG A 250 8.79 -19.68 15.07
C ARG A 250 7.67 -20.58 15.62
N LEU A 251 7.15 -21.51 14.81
CA LEU A 251 6.19 -22.52 15.27
C LEU A 251 6.81 -23.55 16.22
N ARG A 252 8.13 -23.77 16.18
CA ARG A 252 8.84 -24.67 17.11
C ARG A 252 9.16 -24.06 18.47
N PHE A 253 9.09 -22.73 18.61
CA PHE A 253 9.40 -22.02 19.86
C PHE A 253 8.20 -21.25 20.44
N SER A 254 6.98 -21.56 19.99
CA SER A 254 5.73 -21.06 20.57
C SER A 254 4.92 -22.24 21.13
N PHE A 255 5.41 -22.80 22.24
CA PHE A 255 4.64 -23.59 23.21
C PHE A 255 4.84 -22.97 24.58
#